data_AF-A0A2E7CQY1-F1
#
_entry.id   AF-A0A2E7CQY1-F1
#
_cell.length_a   1.000
_cell.length_b   1.000
_cell.length_c   1.000
_cell.angle_alpha   90.00
_cell.angle_beta   90.00
_cell.angle_gamma   90.00
#
_symmetry.space_group_name_H-M   'P 1'
#
loop_
_entity.id
_entity.type
_entity.pdbx_description
1 polymer ?
#
loop_
_entity_poly.entity_id
_entity_poly.type
_entity_poly.pdbx_seq_one_letter_code
_entity_poly.pdbx_strand_id
1 'polypeptide(L)'
;MSKKVDLNTFNNDWYKPGSIFRRIFWYPCNLIFIKNRWFSINFIKVLILKLFGAKVGAKVVLKPGVNIKYPWKLSIGNHVWIGEDVWIDNLDDVIINDHVCISQGALLLSGNHNYKKSSFDLMVGKITLENGVWIGARSVVCPGVKCATHAVLTVNSVANKDLKSFSIYTGTPAVFQKQRIID
;
A
#
# COMPACT_ATOMS: atom_id res chain seq x y z
N MET A 1 -30.84 12.48 21.70
CA MET A 1 -29.58 13.16 21.31
C MET A 1 -28.88 12.35 20.24
N SER A 2 -28.40 12.99 19.17
CA SER A 2 -27.55 12.31 18.18
C SER A 2 -26.21 11.94 18.84
N LYS A 3 -25.74 10.70 18.64
CA LYS A 3 -24.41 10.28 19.09
C LYS A 3 -23.35 11.09 18.34
N LYS A 4 -22.41 11.71 19.07
CA LYS A 4 -21.30 12.47 18.51
C LYS A 4 -20.03 11.63 18.49
N VAL A 5 -19.05 12.00 17.66
CA VAL A 5 -17.70 11.45 17.74
C VAL A 5 -17.06 11.90 19.06
N ASP A 6 -16.46 10.95 19.78
CA ASP A 6 -15.75 11.15 21.04
C ASP A 6 -14.46 10.32 21.02
N LEU A 7 -13.36 10.96 20.62
CA LEU A 7 -12.06 10.31 20.50
C LEU A 7 -11.44 9.95 21.86
N ASN A 8 -11.98 10.43 22.99
CA ASN A 8 -11.53 9.97 24.32
C ASN A 8 -11.89 8.50 24.56
N THR A 9 -12.85 7.98 23.81
CA THR A 9 -13.28 6.57 23.85
C THR A 9 -12.59 5.69 22.81
N PHE A 10 -11.64 6.24 22.03
CA PHE A 10 -10.85 5.49 21.06
C PHE A 10 -9.97 4.45 21.77
N ASN A 11 -10.03 3.19 21.32
CA ASN A 11 -9.18 2.11 21.81
C ASN A 11 -8.51 1.40 20.63
N ASN A 12 -7.19 1.22 20.73
CA ASN A 12 -6.39 0.46 19.77
C ASN A 12 -5.48 -0.59 20.43
N ASP A 13 -5.79 -1.06 21.64
CA ASP A 13 -4.98 -2.03 22.39
C ASP A 13 -4.85 -3.37 21.66
N TRP A 14 -5.89 -3.72 20.87
CA TRP A 14 -5.88 -4.91 20.01
C TRP A 14 -4.89 -4.78 18.84
N TYR A 15 -4.60 -3.55 18.41
CA TYR A 15 -3.82 -3.30 17.22
C TYR A 15 -2.32 -3.38 17.51
N LYS A 16 -1.63 -4.20 16.73
CA LYS A 16 -0.19 -4.42 16.87
C LYS A 16 0.55 -3.76 15.71
N PRO A 17 1.06 -2.52 15.86
CA PRO A 17 1.83 -1.84 14.82
C PRO A 17 3.25 -2.39 14.67
N GLY A 18 3.73 -3.21 15.62
CA GLY A 18 5.12 -3.63 15.74
C GLY A 18 5.77 -3.05 16.99
N SER A 19 6.92 -3.61 17.40
CA SER A 19 7.61 -3.16 18.61
C SER A 19 7.99 -1.69 18.53
N ILE A 20 8.06 -1.03 19.68
CA ILE A 20 8.41 0.39 19.76
C ILE A 20 9.80 0.66 19.17
N PHE A 21 10.77 -0.21 19.45
CA PHE A 21 12.12 -0.12 18.89
C PHE A 21 12.13 -0.16 17.36
N ARG A 22 11.40 -1.11 16.75
CA ARG A 22 11.28 -1.18 15.29
C ARG A 22 10.79 0.12 14.70
N ARG A 23 9.77 0.74 15.32
CA ARG A 23 9.21 2.02 14.86
C ARG A 23 10.16 3.19 15.04
N ILE A 24 10.81 3.29 16.21
CA ILE A 24 11.77 4.34 16.53
C ILE A 24 12.94 4.33 15.54
N PHE A 25 13.50 3.16 15.25
CA PHE A 25 14.60 3.05 14.28
C PHE A 25 14.12 3.17 12.83
N TRP A 26 12.93 2.67 12.53
CA TRP A 26 12.43 2.67 11.16
C TRP A 26 12.14 4.07 10.63
N TYR A 27 11.48 4.94 11.39
CA TYR A 27 11.04 6.23 10.84
C TYR A 27 12.20 7.11 10.35
N PRO A 28 13.33 7.26 11.07
CA PRO A 28 14.52 7.92 10.54
C PRO A 28 15.09 7.20 9.32
N CYS A 29 15.21 5.88 9.33
CA CYS A 29 15.70 5.11 8.18
C CYS A 29 14.83 5.32 6.93
N ASN A 30 13.51 5.29 7.08
CA ASN A 30 12.56 5.55 6.00
C ASN A 30 12.75 6.97 5.44
N LEU A 31 12.90 7.97 6.30
CA LEU A 31 13.12 9.36 5.87
C LEU A 31 14.43 9.53 5.11
N ILE A 32 15.53 8.94 5.60
CA ILE A 32 16.87 9.13 5.05
C ILE A 32 17.08 8.32 3.76
N PHE A 33 16.62 7.06 3.73
CA PHE A 33 16.98 6.12 2.67
C PHE A 33 15.85 5.82 1.69
N ILE A 34 14.59 5.75 2.13
CA ILE A 34 13.50 5.30 1.25
C ILE A 34 12.78 6.49 0.62
N LYS A 35 12.26 7.39 1.47
CA LYS A 35 11.47 8.57 1.10
C LYS A 35 12.33 9.71 0.57
N ASN A 36 13.62 9.74 0.87
CA ASN A 36 14.50 10.78 0.37
C ASN A 36 14.54 10.79 -1.17
N ARG A 37 14.19 11.94 -1.77
CA ARG A 37 14.19 12.13 -3.23
C ARG A 37 15.59 12.20 -3.83
N TRP A 38 16.58 12.56 -3.03
CA TRP A 38 17.98 12.66 -3.46
C TRP A 38 18.71 11.31 -3.38
N PHE A 39 18.20 10.37 -2.58
CA PHE A 39 18.78 9.04 -2.45
C PHE A 39 18.11 8.04 -3.39
N SER A 40 18.80 7.72 -4.50
CA SER A 40 18.26 6.89 -5.58
C SER A 40 18.89 5.50 -5.70
N ILE A 41 19.75 5.09 -4.75
CA ILE A 41 20.46 3.83 -4.80
C ILE A 41 19.54 2.67 -4.40
N ASN A 42 18.95 2.01 -5.38
CA ASN A 42 17.90 1.01 -5.19
C ASN A 42 18.33 -0.21 -4.34
N PHE A 43 19.55 -0.74 -4.54
CA PHE A 43 19.99 -1.92 -3.80
C PHE A 43 20.06 -1.68 -2.28
N ILE A 44 20.47 -0.47 -1.87
CA ILE A 44 20.52 -0.08 -0.46
C ILE A 44 19.11 0.02 0.12
N LYS A 45 18.15 0.59 -0.62
CA LYS A 45 16.74 0.63 -0.20
C LYS A 45 16.20 -0.77 0.05
N VAL A 46 16.45 -1.70 -0.87
CA VAL A 46 16.02 -3.10 -0.74
C VAL A 46 16.67 -3.78 0.47
N LEU A 47 17.97 -3.59 0.67
CA LEU A 47 18.69 -4.15 1.82
C LEU A 47 18.10 -3.64 3.14
N ILE A 48 17.90 -2.33 3.26
CA ILE A 48 17.32 -1.71 4.46
C ILE A 48 15.90 -2.23 4.72
N LEU A 49 15.07 -2.34 3.68
CA LEU A 49 13.71 -2.90 3.83
C LEU A 49 13.75 -4.33 4.37
N LYS A 50 14.64 -5.18 3.84
CA LYS A 50 14.85 -6.56 4.34
C LYS A 50 15.32 -6.58 5.79
N LEU A 51 16.27 -5.73 6.16
CA LEU A 51 16.76 -5.61 7.54
C LEU A 51 15.64 -5.24 8.53
N PHE A 52 14.67 -4.43 8.11
CA PHE A 52 13.50 -4.07 8.91
C PHE A 52 12.33 -5.06 8.80
N GLY A 53 12.53 -6.20 8.13
CA GLY A 53 11.60 -7.33 8.12
C GLY A 53 10.67 -7.40 6.92
N ALA A 54 10.85 -6.57 5.89
CA ALA A 54 10.13 -6.75 4.64
C ALA A 54 10.63 -7.99 3.88
N LYS A 55 9.72 -8.69 3.22
CA LYS A 55 10.08 -9.72 2.23
C LYS A 55 10.18 -9.02 0.87
N VAL A 56 11.33 -9.10 0.21
CA VAL A 56 11.54 -8.43 -1.09
C VAL A 56 12.23 -9.39 -2.05
N GLY A 57 11.60 -9.67 -3.19
CA GLY A 57 12.09 -10.53 -4.25
C GLY A 57 13.22 -9.91 -5.09
N ALA A 58 13.52 -10.54 -6.21
CA ALA A 58 14.54 -10.12 -7.17
C ALA A 58 14.02 -9.00 -8.08
N LYS A 59 14.94 -8.15 -8.57
CA LYS A 59 14.66 -7.12 -9.59
C LYS A 59 13.50 -6.17 -9.21
N VAL A 60 13.38 -5.83 -7.92
CA VAL A 60 12.47 -4.80 -7.42
C VAL A 60 13.09 -3.43 -7.62
N VAL A 61 12.33 -2.48 -8.14
CA VAL A 61 12.74 -1.08 -8.34
C VAL A 61 11.87 -0.17 -7.48
N LEU A 62 12.48 0.54 -6.54
CA LEU A 62 11.86 1.59 -5.73
C LEU A 62 12.37 2.95 -6.19
N LYS A 63 11.49 3.73 -6.80
CA LYS A 63 11.80 5.09 -7.23
C LYS A 63 11.98 6.06 -6.04
N PRO A 64 12.53 7.26 -6.27
CA PRO A 64 12.68 8.27 -5.22
C PRO A 64 11.33 8.69 -4.63
N GLY A 65 11.31 9.07 -3.36
CA GLY A 65 10.07 9.56 -2.72
C GLY A 65 9.14 8.49 -2.16
N VAL A 66 9.37 7.19 -2.46
CA VAL A 66 8.55 6.10 -1.92
C VAL A 66 8.52 6.15 -0.39
N ASN A 67 7.34 5.99 0.21
CA ASN A 67 7.14 6.03 1.65
C ASN A 67 6.51 4.73 2.12
N ILE A 68 7.10 4.08 3.13
CA ILE A 68 6.61 2.80 3.65
C ILE A 68 6.41 2.92 5.16
N LYS A 69 5.21 2.60 5.65
CA LYS A 69 4.87 2.74 7.07
C LYS A 69 5.56 1.69 7.94
N TYR A 70 5.37 0.41 7.65
CA TYR A 70 5.84 -0.74 8.44
C TYR A 70 6.43 -1.85 7.56
N PRO A 71 7.75 -1.90 7.34
CA PRO A 71 8.39 -2.90 6.47
C PRO A 71 8.07 -4.35 6.87
N TRP A 72 7.94 -4.63 8.17
CA TRP A 72 7.58 -5.95 8.68
C TRP A 72 6.16 -6.43 8.34
N LYS A 73 5.34 -5.59 7.72
CA LYS A 73 4.02 -5.92 7.15
C LYS A 73 4.01 -5.80 5.62
N LEU A 74 5.18 -5.87 4.99
CA LEU A 74 5.32 -5.69 3.54
C LEU A 74 5.96 -6.91 2.91
N SER A 75 5.28 -7.47 1.90
CA SER A 75 5.82 -8.51 1.04
C SER A 75 5.79 -8.03 -0.41
N ILE A 76 6.94 -8.05 -1.07
CA ILE A 76 7.13 -7.68 -2.47
C ILE A 76 7.75 -8.88 -3.20
N GLY A 77 7.12 -9.32 -4.28
CA GLY A 77 7.58 -10.37 -5.17
C GLY A 77 8.75 -9.92 -6.05
N ASN A 78 8.89 -10.59 -7.18
CA ASN A 78 9.94 -10.38 -8.17
C ASN A 78 9.47 -9.43 -9.27
N HIS A 79 10.41 -8.73 -9.90
CA HIS A 79 10.12 -7.88 -11.06
C HIS A 79 9.06 -6.80 -10.79
N VAL A 80 9.05 -6.24 -9.58
CA VAL A 80 8.10 -5.19 -9.17
C VAL A 80 8.70 -3.81 -9.42
N TRP A 81 7.88 -2.90 -9.95
CA TRP A 81 8.23 -1.49 -10.11
C TRP A 81 7.32 -0.61 -9.26
N ILE A 82 7.91 0.23 -8.40
CA ILE A 82 7.21 1.15 -7.51
C ILE A 82 7.65 2.58 -7.85
N GLY A 83 6.71 3.37 -8.33
CA GLY A 83 6.92 4.72 -8.85
C GLY A 83 7.21 5.77 -7.80
N GLU A 84 7.60 6.94 -8.28
CA GLU A 84 7.94 8.09 -7.46
C GLU A 84 6.79 8.45 -6.51
N ASP A 85 7.11 8.83 -5.27
CA ASP A 85 6.15 9.30 -4.26
C ASP A 85 4.98 8.34 -3.93
N VAL A 86 5.08 7.04 -4.28
CA VAL A 86 4.11 6.03 -3.82
C VAL A 86 4.14 5.94 -2.30
N TRP A 87 2.97 5.96 -1.67
CA TRP A 87 2.85 5.77 -0.23
C TRP A 87 2.14 4.46 0.10
N ILE A 88 2.86 3.57 0.77
CA ILE A 88 2.37 2.31 1.31
C ILE A 88 2.11 2.50 2.81
N ASP A 89 0.85 2.84 3.15
CA ASP A 89 0.39 2.97 4.53
C ASP A 89 -0.13 1.62 5.05
N ASN A 90 0.80 0.70 5.28
CA ASN A 90 0.54 -0.68 5.64
C ASN A 90 0.39 -0.88 7.17
N LEU A 91 -0.69 -0.34 7.75
CA LEU A 91 -1.19 -0.72 9.08
C LEU A 91 -1.58 -2.20 9.17
N ASP A 92 -2.03 -2.83 8.08
CA ASP A 92 -2.11 -4.28 7.90
C ASP A 92 -1.10 -4.76 6.85
N ASP A 93 -1.06 -6.07 6.60
CA ASP A 93 -0.22 -6.64 5.54
C ASP A 93 -0.54 -6.05 4.16
N VAL A 94 0.50 -5.67 3.45
CA VAL A 94 0.44 -5.35 2.01
C VAL A 94 1.27 -6.37 1.27
N ILE A 95 0.61 -7.14 0.42
CA ILE A 95 1.23 -8.17 -0.42
C ILE A 95 1.21 -7.69 -1.87
N ILE A 96 2.39 -7.55 -2.45
CA ILE A 96 2.62 -7.19 -3.84
C ILE A 96 3.32 -8.39 -4.48
N ASN A 97 2.64 -9.12 -5.36
CA ASN A 97 3.22 -10.31 -6.00
C ASN A 97 4.11 -9.94 -7.21
N ASP A 98 4.39 -10.91 -8.08
CA ASP A 98 5.37 -10.75 -9.14
C ASP A 98 4.86 -9.86 -10.28
N HIS A 99 5.77 -9.16 -10.97
CA HIS A 99 5.46 -8.36 -12.15
C HIS A 99 4.41 -7.25 -11.92
N VAL A 100 4.26 -6.78 -10.69
CA VAL A 100 3.35 -5.68 -10.35
C VAL A 100 4.00 -4.32 -10.66
N CYS A 101 3.21 -3.42 -11.24
CA CYS A 101 3.60 -2.03 -11.47
C CYS A 101 2.70 -1.10 -10.65
N ILE A 102 3.30 -0.25 -9.83
CA ILE A 102 2.58 0.78 -9.05
C ILE A 102 3.09 2.14 -9.51
N SER A 103 2.26 2.87 -10.25
CA SER A 103 2.59 4.18 -10.81
C SER A 103 2.66 5.30 -9.77
N GLN A 104 3.26 6.41 -10.17
CA GLN A 104 3.70 7.49 -9.31
C GLN A 104 2.56 8.07 -8.47
N GLY A 105 2.85 8.38 -7.21
CA GLY A 105 1.91 8.99 -6.28
C GLY A 105 0.71 8.12 -5.91
N ALA A 106 0.69 6.84 -6.29
CA ALA A 106 -0.36 5.92 -5.85
C ALA A 106 -0.32 5.70 -4.33
N LEU A 107 -1.49 5.47 -3.74
CA LEU A 107 -1.69 5.26 -2.32
C LEU A 107 -2.21 3.85 -2.07
N LEU A 108 -1.48 3.08 -1.26
CA LEU A 108 -1.90 1.77 -0.77
C LEU A 108 -2.24 1.93 0.71
N LEU A 109 -3.52 2.05 1.04
CA LEU A 109 -4.00 2.43 2.37
C LEU A 109 -4.68 1.23 3.03
N SER A 110 -4.00 0.58 3.97
CA SER A 110 -4.58 -0.57 4.70
C SER A 110 -5.29 -0.17 6.00
N GLY A 111 -5.27 1.11 6.37
CA GLY A 111 -5.93 1.68 7.54
C GLY A 111 -7.12 2.56 7.18
N ASN A 112 -8.15 2.55 8.02
CA ASN A 112 -9.27 3.49 7.98
C ASN A 112 -9.91 3.57 9.38
N HIS A 113 -11.03 4.27 9.52
CA HIS A 113 -11.78 4.37 10.77
C HIS A 113 -13.26 4.04 10.55
N ASN A 114 -13.88 3.44 11.55
CA ASN A 114 -15.31 3.19 11.56
C ASN A 114 -16.07 4.47 11.88
N TYR A 115 -16.38 5.24 10.84
CA TYR A 115 -17.11 6.51 10.93
C TYR A 115 -18.56 6.37 11.44
N LYS A 116 -19.07 5.14 11.60
CA LYS A 116 -20.40 4.88 12.18
C LYS A 116 -20.37 4.72 13.70
N LYS A 117 -19.19 4.64 14.32
CA LYS A 117 -19.02 4.56 15.78
C LYS A 117 -18.57 5.89 16.35
N SER A 118 -19.08 6.26 17.52
CA SER A 118 -18.66 7.46 18.25
C SER A 118 -17.17 7.44 18.60
N SER A 119 -16.62 6.28 18.92
CA SER A 119 -15.20 6.08 19.24
C SER A 119 -14.26 6.20 18.04
N PHE A 120 -14.80 6.24 16.81
CA PHE A 120 -14.04 6.33 15.57
C PHE A 120 -12.95 5.23 15.47
N ASP A 121 -13.32 4.00 15.83
CA ASP A 121 -12.41 2.86 15.94
C ASP A 121 -11.53 2.69 14.70
N LEU A 122 -10.26 2.33 14.91
CA LEU A 122 -9.36 1.92 13.84
C LEU A 122 -9.93 0.70 13.12
N MET A 123 -9.88 0.71 11.81
CA MET A 123 -10.12 -0.43 10.93
C MET A 123 -8.84 -0.70 10.15
N VAL A 124 -8.48 -1.96 10.01
CA VAL A 124 -7.36 -2.37 9.17
C VAL A 124 -7.80 -3.46 8.20
N GLY A 125 -7.18 -3.51 7.04
CA GLY A 125 -7.49 -4.53 6.05
C GLY A 125 -6.33 -4.75 5.09
N LYS A 126 -5.87 -5.99 5.06
CA LYS A 126 -4.85 -6.49 4.14
C LYS A 126 -5.12 -6.11 2.69
N ILE A 127 -4.12 -5.58 2.00
CA ILE A 127 -4.16 -5.34 0.55
C ILE A 127 -3.37 -6.43 -0.15
N THR A 128 -3.92 -6.97 -1.24
CA THR A 128 -3.22 -7.96 -2.08
C THR A 128 -3.25 -7.53 -3.54
N LEU A 129 -2.08 -7.31 -4.14
CA LEU A 129 -1.89 -7.11 -5.57
C LEU A 129 -1.31 -8.40 -6.15
N GLU A 130 -2.10 -9.14 -6.93
CA GLU A 130 -1.64 -10.36 -7.58
C GLU A 130 -0.73 -10.10 -8.79
N ASN A 131 -0.23 -11.17 -9.40
CA ASN A 131 0.74 -11.09 -10.49
C ASN A 131 0.24 -10.20 -11.64
N GLY A 132 1.11 -9.34 -12.16
CA GLY A 132 0.82 -8.51 -13.34
C GLY A 132 -0.15 -7.35 -13.11
N VAL A 133 -0.58 -7.11 -11.87
CA VAL A 133 -1.44 -5.97 -11.53
C VAL A 133 -0.75 -4.65 -11.87
N TRP A 134 -1.53 -3.71 -12.40
CA TRP A 134 -1.08 -2.34 -12.60
C TRP A 134 -1.96 -1.36 -11.84
N ILE A 135 -1.35 -0.60 -10.93
CA ILE A 135 -1.99 0.52 -10.22
C ILE A 135 -1.53 1.81 -10.88
N GLY A 136 -2.46 2.54 -11.49
CA GLY A 136 -2.22 3.78 -12.20
C GLY A 136 -1.77 4.94 -11.30
N ALA A 137 -1.22 5.98 -11.92
CA ALA A 137 -0.63 7.09 -11.17
C ALA A 137 -1.71 7.80 -10.35
N ARG A 138 -1.37 8.21 -9.12
CA ARG A 138 -2.26 8.89 -8.17
C ARG A 138 -3.54 8.11 -7.81
N SER A 139 -3.57 6.81 -8.09
CA SER A 139 -4.70 5.96 -7.75
C SER A 139 -4.61 5.49 -6.30
N VAL A 140 -5.75 5.15 -5.71
CA VAL A 140 -5.87 4.71 -4.32
C VAL A 140 -6.40 3.29 -4.27
N VAL A 141 -5.76 2.44 -3.47
CA VAL A 141 -6.26 1.12 -3.09
C VAL A 141 -6.63 1.16 -1.62
N CYS A 142 -7.93 0.98 -1.33
CA CYS A 142 -8.49 1.06 0.02
C CYS A 142 -8.23 -0.21 0.84
N PRO A 143 -8.48 -0.18 2.17
CA PRO A 143 -8.22 -1.33 3.03
C PRO A 143 -9.02 -2.56 2.62
N GLY A 144 -8.38 -3.72 2.71
CA GLY A 144 -9.02 -5.02 2.43
C GLY A 144 -9.15 -5.36 0.94
N VAL A 145 -8.75 -4.46 0.03
CA VAL A 145 -8.92 -4.68 -1.40
C VAL A 145 -7.92 -5.67 -1.96
N LYS A 146 -8.43 -6.63 -2.72
CA LYS A 146 -7.68 -7.54 -3.58
C LYS A 146 -7.77 -7.11 -5.05
N CYS A 147 -6.64 -6.82 -5.66
CA CYS A 147 -6.52 -6.69 -7.11
C CYS A 147 -6.06 -8.04 -7.68
N ALA A 148 -6.96 -8.75 -8.35
CA ALA A 148 -6.64 -10.06 -8.92
C ALA A 148 -5.72 -9.95 -10.14
N THR A 149 -5.15 -11.10 -10.56
CA THR A 149 -4.05 -11.14 -11.54
C THR A 149 -4.33 -10.33 -12.81
N HIS A 150 -3.37 -9.51 -13.22
CA HIS A 150 -3.42 -8.64 -14.39
C HIS A 150 -4.51 -7.55 -14.36
N ALA A 151 -5.20 -7.34 -13.25
CA ALA A 151 -6.12 -6.22 -13.10
C ALA A 151 -5.41 -4.87 -13.25
N VAL A 152 -6.12 -3.88 -13.79
CA VAL A 152 -5.64 -2.50 -13.96
C VAL A 152 -6.58 -1.57 -13.21
N LEU A 153 -6.04 -0.79 -12.30
CA LEU A 153 -6.69 0.40 -11.79
C LEU A 153 -6.12 1.59 -12.56
N THR A 154 -6.91 2.27 -13.39
CA THR A 154 -6.41 3.37 -14.22
C THR A 154 -5.99 4.57 -13.36
N VAL A 155 -5.32 5.53 -13.98
CA VAL A 155 -4.87 6.80 -13.36
C VAL A 155 -5.99 7.47 -12.57
N ASN A 156 -5.64 8.05 -11.41
CA ASN A 156 -6.53 8.85 -10.57
C ASN A 156 -7.84 8.15 -10.18
N SER A 157 -7.79 6.83 -9.97
CA SER A 157 -8.96 6.01 -9.64
C SER A 157 -8.88 5.45 -8.21
N VAL A 158 -10.03 5.15 -7.60
CA VAL A 158 -10.10 4.66 -6.20
C VAL A 158 -10.75 3.28 -6.15
N ALA A 159 -9.94 2.26 -5.93
CA ALA A 159 -10.40 0.91 -5.66
C ALA A 159 -10.88 0.77 -4.21
N ASN A 160 -12.19 0.74 -4.01
CA ASN A 160 -12.84 0.48 -2.73
C ASN A 160 -13.53 -0.90 -2.65
N LYS A 161 -13.34 -1.72 -3.69
CA LYS A 161 -13.79 -3.11 -3.84
C LYS A 161 -12.74 -3.87 -4.64
N ASP A 162 -12.79 -5.19 -4.59
CA ASP A 162 -11.89 -6.06 -5.34
C ASP A 162 -11.99 -5.86 -6.85
N LEU A 163 -10.84 -5.97 -7.53
CA LEU A 163 -10.75 -5.95 -8.99
C LEU A 163 -10.61 -7.39 -9.49
N LYS A 164 -11.37 -7.72 -10.54
CA LYS A 164 -11.34 -9.04 -11.17
C LYS A 164 -10.09 -9.24 -12.03
N SER A 165 -9.69 -10.49 -12.25
CA SER A 165 -8.54 -10.83 -13.10
C SER A 165 -8.73 -10.29 -14.52
N PHE A 166 -7.64 -9.88 -15.16
CA PHE A 166 -7.62 -9.40 -16.55
C PHE A 166 -8.68 -8.34 -16.85
N SER A 167 -8.91 -7.39 -15.94
CA SER A 167 -9.91 -6.35 -16.15
C SER A 167 -9.42 -4.96 -15.79
N ILE A 168 -10.02 -3.96 -16.43
CA ILE A 168 -9.67 -2.55 -16.30
C ILE A 168 -10.78 -1.83 -15.54
N TYR A 169 -10.42 -1.14 -14.45
CA TYR A 169 -11.30 -0.34 -13.62
C TYR A 169 -10.90 1.13 -13.66
N THR A 170 -11.88 2.04 -13.68
CA THR A 170 -11.64 3.50 -13.71
C THR A 170 -12.62 4.25 -12.81
N GLY A 171 -12.21 5.41 -12.30
CA GLY A 171 -13.07 6.36 -11.58
C GLY A 171 -12.96 6.30 -10.06
N THR A 172 -13.77 7.13 -9.40
CA THR A 172 -13.85 7.28 -7.94
C THR A 172 -15.32 7.30 -7.51
N PRO A 173 -15.89 6.16 -7.07
CA PRO A 173 -15.26 4.85 -6.93
C PRO A 173 -14.95 4.19 -8.28
N ALA A 174 -13.95 3.31 -8.30
CA ALA A 174 -13.55 2.61 -9.51
C ALA A 174 -14.60 1.57 -9.92
N VAL A 175 -14.98 1.60 -11.20
CA VAL A 175 -15.94 0.67 -11.80
C VAL A 175 -15.30 -0.08 -12.96
N PHE A 176 -15.74 -1.32 -13.17
CA PHE A 176 -15.30 -2.13 -14.32
C PHE A 176 -15.61 -1.39 -15.62
N GLN A 177 -14.65 -1.38 -16.54
CA GLN A 177 -14.80 -0.79 -17.88
C GLN A 177 -14.76 -1.84 -18.97
N LYS A 178 -13.69 -2.64 -19.00
CA LYS A 178 -13.48 -3.66 -20.02
C LYS A 178 -12.50 -4.73 -19.55
N GLN A 179 -12.45 -5.83 -20.30
CA GLN A 179 -11.39 -6.81 -20.16
C GLN A 179 -10.06 -6.24 -20.66
N ARG A 180 -8.97 -6.62 -20.01
CA ARG A 180 -7.59 -6.39 -20.42
C ARG A 180 -7.18 -7.56 -21.31
N ILE A 181 -6.80 -7.27 -22.54
CA ILE A 181 -6.24 -8.23 -23.48
C ILE A 181 -4.71 -8.02 -23.48
N ILE A 182 -3.96 -9.12 -23.45
CA ILE A 182 -2.50 -9.15 -23.52
C ILE A 182 -2.15 -9.97 -24.76
N ASP A 183 -1.30 -9.41 -25.61
CA ASP A 183 -0.86 -10.00 -26.88
C ASP A 183 0.21 -11.10 -26.68
#